data_AF-A0A562LGT8-F1
#
_entry.id   AF-A0A562LGT8-F1
#
_cell.length_a   1.000
_cell.length_b   1.000
_cell.length_c   1.000
_cell.angle_alpha   90.00
_cell.angle_beta   90.00
_cell.angle_gamma   90.00
#
_symmetry.space_group_name_H-M   'P 1'
#
loop_
_entity.id
_entity.type
_entity.pdbx_description
1 polymer ?
#
loop_
_entity_poly.entity_id
_entity_poly.type
_entity_poly.pdbx_seq_one_letter_code
_entity_poly.pdbx_strand_id
1 'polypeptide(L)' 'MSPLLDQLLTTPMGWLAIAVTVLSIALTVAIHLFLRRKIRESEAAAREGNEPPR' A
#
# COMPACT_ATOMS: atom_id res chain seq x y z
N MET A 1 -3.31 16.00 29.73
CA MET A 1 -3.22 15.23 28.46
C MET A 1 -4.59 14.62 28.18
N SER A 2 -5.00 14.48 26.91
CA SER A 2 -6.32 13.89 26.59
C SER A 2 -6.34 12.42 27.06
N PRO A 3 -7.38 11.99 27.81
CA PRO A 3 -7.45 10.63 28.35
C PRO A 3 -7.46 9.56 27.25
N LEU A 4 -7.96 9.90 26.05
CA LEU A 4 -7.94 9.02 24.89
C LEU A 4 -6.53 8.77 24.35
N LEU A 5 -5.68 9.80 24.34
CA LEU A 5 -4.29 9.67 23.87
C LEU A 5 -3.49 8.81 24.84
N ASP A 6 -3.72 9.00 26.14
CA ASP A 6 -3.05 8.21 27.17
C ASP A 6 -3.44 6.74 27.05
N GLN A 7 -4.74 6.45 26.88
CA GLN A 7 -5.23 5.09 26.67
C GLN A 7 -4.68 4.45 25.37
N LEU A 8 -4.55 5.22 24.30
CA LEU A 8 -4.03 4.73 23.02
C LEU A 8 -2.51 4.44 23.08
N LEU A 9 -1.75 5.18 23.87
CA LEU A 9 -0.28 5.09 23.94
C LEU A 9 0.22 4.23 25.10
N THR A 10 -0.59 3.98 26.13
CA THR A 10 -0.17 3.23 27.33
C THR A 10 -0.79 1.84 27.43
N THR A 11 -1.89 1.57 26.70
CA THR A 11 -2.54 0.26 26.76
C THR A 11 -2.10 -0.65 25.61
N PRO A 12 -1.98 -1.98 25.84
CA PRO A 12 -1.68 -2.94 24.79
C PRO A 12 -2.66 -2.88 23.61
N MET A 13 -3.94 -2.63 23.87
CA MET A 13 -4.94 -2.49 22.81
C MET A 13 -4.79 -1.21 21.99
N GLY A 14 -4.33 -0.12 22.59
CA GLY A 14 -3.99 1.09 21.86
C GLY A 14 -2.86 0.88 20.85
N TRP A 15 -1.80 0.19 21.27
CA TRP A 15 -0.71 -0.21 20.37
C TRP A 15 -1.15 -1.16 19.26
N LEU A 16 -2.03 -2.11 19.57
CA LEU A 16 -2.59 -3.02 18.57
C LEU A 16 -3.38 -2.23 17.51
N ALA A 17 -4.21 -1.28 17.92
CA ALA A 17 -4.97 -0.44 17.01
C ALA A 17 -4.07 0.42 16.10
N ILE A 18 -2.99 0.98 16.66
CA ILE A 18 -1.99 1.72 15.89
C ILE A 18 -1.31 0.79 14.88
N ALA A 19 -0.85 -0.38 15.31
CA ALA A 19 -0.17 -1.34 14.44
C ALA A 19 -1.05 -1.79 13.27
N VAL A 20 -2.32 -2.11 13.53
CA VAL A 20 -3.29 -2.49 12.48
C VAL A 20 -3.49 -1.33 11.51
N THR A 21 -3.63 -0.10 12.01
CA THR A 21 -3.82 1.08 11.17
C THR A 21 -2.61 1.32 10.25
N VAL A 22 -1.40 1.25 10.81
CA VAL A 22 -0.16 1.40 10.04
C VAL A 22 -0.04 0.30 8.99
N LEU A 23 -0.37 -0.95 9.36
CA LEU A 23 -0.34 -2.08 8.44
C LEU A 23 -1.34 -1.91 7.29
N SER A 24 -2.57 -1.46 7.58
CA SER A 24 -3.58 -1.20 6.54
C SER A 24 -3.12 -0.13 5.57
N ILE A 25 -2.57 0.98 6.05
CA ILE A 25 -2.04 2.05 5.20
C ILE A 25 -0.89 1.52 4.33
N ALA A 26 0.07 0.81 4.92
CA ALA A 26 1.18 0.22 4.19
C ALA A 26 0.71 -0.76 3.09
N LEU A 27 -0.28 -1.59 3.40
CA LEU A 27 -0.87 -2.52 2.45
C LEU A 27 -1.57 -1.80 1.30
N THR A 28 -2.35 -0.75 1.58
CA THR A 28 -3.02 0.05 0.54
C THR A 28 -2.00 0.69 -0.39
N VAL A 29 -0.92 1.27 0.14
CA VAL A 29 0.15 1.87 -0.67
C VAL A 29 0.86 0.80 -1.50
N ALA A 30 1.17 -0.36 -0.92
CA ALA A 30 1.83 -1.46 -1.62
C ALA A 30 0.98 -1.97 -2.79
N ILE A 31 -0.31 -2.19 -2.59
CA ILE A 31 -1.24 -2.61 -3.65
C ILE A 31 -1.31 -1.56 -4.76
N HIS A 32 -1.40 -0.27 -4.40
CA HIS A 32 -1.50 0.81 -5.38
C HIS A 32 -0.23 0.89 -6.27
N LEU A 33 0.96 0.78 -5.67
CA LEU A 33 2.22 0.75 -6.39
C LEU A 33 2.36 -0.51 -7.25
N PHE A 34 1.95 -1.66 -6.73
CA PHE A 34 1.97 -2.92 -7.48
C PHE A 34 1.09 -2.87 -8.72
N LEU A 35 -0.16 -2.39 -8.60
CA LEU A 35 -1.06 -2.22 -9.73
C LEU A 35 -0.49 -1.25 -10.77
N ARG A 36 0.03 -0.09 -10.34
CA ARG A 36 0.69 0.87 -11.25
C ARG A 36 1.91 0.28 -11.97
N ARG A 37 2.64 -0.61 -11.32
CA ARG A 37 3.77 -1.30 -11.93
C ARG A 37 3.29 -2.32 -12.96
N LYS A 38 2.30 -3.15 -12.60
CA LYS A 38 1.71 -4.15 -13.51
C LYS A 38 1.09 -3.54 -14.76
N ILE A 39 0.38 -2.42 -14.63
CA ILE A 39 -0.19 -1.70 -15.78
C ILE A 39 0.93 -1.26 -16.73
N ARG A 40 2.00 -0.65 -16.21
CA ARG A 40 3.14 -0.21 -17.04
C ARG A 40 3.87 -1.37 -17.71
N GLU A 41 4.06 -2.49 -17.01
CA GLU A 41 4.63 -3.71 -17.59
C GLU A 41 3.74 -4.26 -18.72
N SER A 42 2.41 -4.27 -18.55
CA SER A 42 1.48 -4.72 -19.58
C SER A 42 1.43 -3.81 -20.81
N GLU A 43 1.50 -2.49 -20.62
CA GLU A 43 1.55 -1.53 -21.72
C GLU A 43 2.86 -1.61 -22.51
N ALA A 44 3.98 -1.84 -21.82
CA ALA A 44 5.27 -2.05 -22.47
C ALA A 44 5.28 -3.34 -23.32
N ALA A 45 4.78 -4.44 -22.76
CA ALA A 45 4.66 -5.71 -23.49
C ALA A 45 3.72 -5.61 -24.70
N ALA A 46 2.63 -4.83 -24.60
CA ALA A 46 1.71 -4.60 -25.72
C ALA A 46 2.35 -3.81 -26.88
N ARG A 47 3.33 -2.94 -26.59
CA ARG A 47 4.07 -2.20 -27.63
C ARG A 47 5.10 -3.08 -28.34
N GLU A 48 5.77 -3.96 -27.60
CA GLU A 48 6.76 -4.89 -28.15
C GLU A 48 6.12 -5.93 -29.10
N GLY A 49 4.89 -6.37 -28.81
CA GLY A 49 4.13 -7.27 -29.70
C GLY A 49 3.55 -6.63 -30.95
N ASN A 50 3.61 -5.29 -31.09
CA ASN A 50 3.03 -4.53 -32.21
C ASN A 50 4.09 -3.89 -33.12
N GLU A 51 5.37 -4.26 -32.99
CA GLU A 51 6.39 -3.89 -33.98
C GLU A 51 6.24 -4.80 -35.22
N PRO A 52 5.84 -4.26 -36.39
CA PRO A 52 5.90 -5.04 -37.62
C PRO A 52 7.37 -5.33 -37.96
N PRO A 53 7.70 -6.56 -38.41
CA PRO A 53 9.06 -6.91 -38.79
C PRO A 53 9.53 -5.97 -39.92
N ARG A 54 10.70 -5.37 -39.74
CA ARG A 54 11.39 -4.58 -40.77
C ARG A 54 11.94 -5.46 -41.88
#